data_AF-A0A8J3D704-F1
#
_entry.id   AF-A0A8J3D704-F1
#
_cell.length_a   1.000
_cell.length_b   1.000
_cell.length_c   1.000
_cell.angle_alpha   90.00
_cell.angle_beta   90.00
_cell.angle_gamma   90.00
#
_symmetry.space_group_name_H-M   'P 1'
#
loop_
_entity.id
_entity.type
_entity.pdbx_description
1 polymer ?
#
loop_
_entity_poly.entity_id
_entity_poly.type
_entity_poly.pdbx_seq_one_letter_code
_entity_poly.pdbx_strand_id
1 'polypeptide(L)'
;MKISSVTLAALLLPVVTLTAGNYGDVIEELLSDPNDAGPSLLVDGDLVVGDETAPSHSIDTVLYGGLSVIGNPTLNVVVFGEYTSEASNGMPEGDGRRLVWHTGKSAFRVGKVFDGSWDNSEIGDFSIGMGRNVKATAYNTFAVGEDARATDLRAIAIGNAAWATGDRSIALGTLAKAEGPKAFALFGSEANAPGDGQTTGYSIAMGLNSEARNSHVIALGHNNYAGGLASFAINEDTIATGSYLFASGSGTNANAYASFAIGQYNVGGFSSTSGDTAWDDADPLFEIGIGDDDQNRANALTIYKDGKAEFSGAVMMTQAQGDIDMGTYGN
;
A
#
# COMPACT_ATOMS: atom_id res chain seq x y z
N MET A 1 -58.72 -43.13 50.90
CA MET A 1 -58.84 -44.26 49.96
C MET A 1 -57.78 -44.06 48.88
N LYS A 2 -57.01 -45.13 48.64
CA LYS A 2 -55.95 -45.35 47.63
C LYS A 2 -54.55 -44.73 47.85
N ILE A 3 -53.62 -45.67 47.74
CA ILE A 3 -52.16 -45.70 47.92
C ILE A 3 -51.52 -45.56 46.54
N SER A 4 -50.34 -44.92 46.45
CA SER A 4 -49.07 -45.53 45.96
C SER A 4 -48.15 -44.49 45.33
N SER A 5 -47.05 -44.13 46.01
CA SER A 5 -45.85 -43.61 45.36
C SER A 5 -44.97 -44.80 44.94
N VAL A 6 -44.54 -44.81 43.68
CA VAL A 6 -43.57 -45.75 43.13
C VAL A 6 -42.22 -45.06 43.11
N THR A 7 -41.21 -45.74 43.66
CA THR A 7 -39.81 -45.33 43.66
C THR A 7 -39.18 -45.63 42.30
N LEU A 8 -38.46 -44.69 41.69
CA LEU A 8 -37.56 -44.97 40.57
C LEU A 8 -36.18 -44.40 40.88
N ALA A 9 -35.19 -45.27 40.88
CA ALA A 9 -33.79 -44.99 41.19
C ALA A 9 -33.14 -44.18 40.06
N ALA A 10 -32.51 -43.05 40.40
CA ALA A 10 -31.64 -42.31 39.48
C ALA A 10 -30.18 -42.68 39.73
N LEU A 11 -29.52 -43.13 38.65
CA LEU A 11 -28.08 -43.38 38.56
C LEU A 11 -27.28 -42.12 38.91
N LEU A 12 -26.18 -42.30 39.65
CA LEU A 12 -25.14 -41.29 39.81
C LEU A 12 -24.44 -41.05 38.47
N LEU A 13 -24.63 -39.88 37.88
CA LEU A 13 -23.69 -39.27 36.92
C LEU A 13 -22.96 -38.12 37.64
N PRO A 14 -21.69 -37.83 37.30
CA PRO A 14 -20.95 -36.75 37.93
C PRO A 14 -21.59 -35.42 37.55
N VAL A 15 -22.21 -34.77 38.54
CA VAL A 15 -22.70 -33.40 38.43
C VAL A 15 -21.48 -32.49 38.31
N VAL A 16 -21.26 -31.88 37.15
CA VAL A 16 -20.39 -30.71 37.02
C VAL A 16 -21.19 -29.54 37.57
N THR A 17 -20.98 -29.22 38.85
CA THR A 17 -21.50 -27.99 39.45
C THR A 17 -20.72 -26.80 38.90
N LEU A 18 -21.33 -26.04 37.98
CA LEU A 18 -20.92 -24.68 37.67
C LEU A 18 -21.52 -23.76 38.74
N THR A 19 -20.69 -23.20 39.60
CA THR A 19 -21.10 -22.21 40.60
C THR A 19 -21.32 -20.86 39.93
N ALA A 20 -22.55 -20.36 39.96
CA ALA A 20 -22.87 -19.00 39.53
C ALA A 20 -22.23 -17.97 40.47
N GLY A 21 -21.31 -17.17 39.97
CA GLY A 21 -20.80 -16.00 40.67
C GLY A 21 -21.85 -14.88 40.68
N ASN A 22 -22.59 -14.73 41.79
CA ASN A 22 -23.27 -13.54 42.31
C ASN A 22 -23.97 -12.51 41.38
N TYR A 23 -24.30 -12.84 40.15
CA TYR A 23 -25.32 -12.17 39.36
C TYR A 23 -26.30 -13.23 38.88
N GLY A 24 -27.54 -13.12 39.37
CA GLY A 24 -28.57 -14.09 39.06
C GLY A 24 -28.97 -13.97 37.60
N ASP A 25 -28.47 -14.89 36.77
CA ASP A 25 -29.07 -15.26 35.50
C ASP A 25 -29.00 -16.78 35.33
N VAL A 26 -30.08 -17.30 34.75
CA VAL A 26 -30.48 -18.71 34.74
C VAL A 26 -29.59 -19.51 33.79
N ILE A 27 -28.73 -20.37 34.32
CA ILE A 27 -28.13 -21.47 33.54
C ILE A 27 -29.14 -22.62 33.57
N GLU A 28 -29.97 -22.76 32.53
CA GLU A 28 -30.73 -23.98 32.35
C GLU A 28 -29.78 -25.16 32.11
N GLU A 29 -30.05 -26.23 32.83
CA GLU A 29 -29.30 -27.47 32.93
C GLU A 29 -29.06 -28.12 31.54
N LEU A 30 -27.79 -28.34 31.18
CA LEU A 30 -27.41 -29.16 30.04
C LEU A 30 -27.80 -30.63 30.28
N LEU A 31 -29.07 -30.98 30.04
CA LEU A 31 -29.49 -32.36 29.84
C LEU A 31 -29.48 -32.64 28.34
N SER A 32 -28.39 -33.25 27.86
CA SER A 32 -28.30 -33.75 26.49
C SER A 32 -29.32 -34.87 26.26
N ASP A 33 -30.30 -34.65 25.38
CA ASP A 33 -31.04 -35.75 24.75
C ASP A 33 -30.04 -36.56 23.90
N PRO A 34 -29.88 -37.88 24.12
CA PRO A 34 -28.96 -38.71 23.35
C PRO A 34 -29.30 -38.84 21.85
N ASN A 35 -30.42 -38.29 21.38
CA ASN A 35 -30.79 -38.25 19.96
C ASN A 35 -30.74 -36.85 19.33
N ASP A 36 -30.36 -35.82 20.07
CA ASP A 36 -30.22 -34.47 19.54
C ASP A 36 -28.78 -34.22 19.05
N ALA A 37 -28.64 -33.40 18.02
CA ALA A 37 -27.40 -33.19 17.28
C ALA A 37 -26.37 -32.38 18.09
N GLY A 38 -25.81 -32.98 19.14
CA GLY A 38 -24.78 -32.43 20.00
C GLY A 38 -25.28 -31.28 20.90
N PRO A 39 -24.79 -31.16 22.14
CA PRO A 39 -25.09 -29.98 22.95
C PRO A 39 -24.45 -28.75 22.31
N SER A 40 -25.26 -27.83 21.78
CA SER A 40 -24.84 -26.48 21.45
C SER A 40 -24.89 -25.65 22.74
N LEU A 41 -23.73 -25.21 23.22
CA LEU A 41 -23.64 -24.23 24.30
C LEU A 41 -24.02 -22.86 23.71
N LEU A 42 -25.29 -22.48 23.84
CA LEU A 42 -25.74 -21.13 23.51
C LEU A 42 -25.49 -20.25 24.74
N VAL A 43 -24.38 -19.53 24.75
CA VAL A 43 -24.12 -18.52 25.80
C VAL A 43 -24.76 -17.21 25.36
N ASP A 44 -25.83 -16.82 26.04
CA ASP A 44 -26.37 -15.46 25.94
C ASP A 44 -25.54 -14.57 26.89
N GLY A 45 -24.38 -14.10 26.41
CA GLY A 45 -23.44 -13.31 27.20
C GLY A 45 -21.97 -13.60 26.89
N ASP A 46 -21.06 -12.97 27.64
CA ASP A 46 -19.62 -13.17 27.51
C ASP A 46 -19.23 -14.59 27.97
N LEU A 47 -18.71 -15.41 27.05
CA LEU A 47 -18.12 -16.71 27.40
C LEU A 47 -16.70 -16.49 27.95
N VAL A 48 -16.55 -16.55 29.27
CA VAL A 48 -15.24 -16.55 29.94
C VAL A 48 -14.71 -17.98 29.99
N VAL A 49 -13.61 -18.27 29.28
CA VAL A 49 -12.91 -19.55 29.37
C VAL A 49 -11.66 -19.38 30.24
N GLY A 50 -11.72 -19.83 31.49
CA GLY A 50 -10.59 -19.79 32.44
C GLY A 50 -10.85 -20.65 33.69
N ASP A 51 -9.78 -21.12 34.34
CA ASP A 51 -9.84 -21.83 35.63
C ASP A 51 -10.00 -20.81 36.77
N GLU A 52 -11.15 -20.84 37.46
CA GLU A 52 -11.49 -19.91 38.56
C GLU A 52 -10.66 -20.16 39.84
N THR A 53 -9.82 -21.19 39.90
CA THR A 53 -9.12 -21.60 41.14
C THR A 53 -7.63 -21.26 41.22
N ALA A 54 -7.03 -20.68 40.17
CA ALA A 54 -5.60 -20.33 40.15
C ALA A 54 -5.34 -18.84 40.46
N PRO A 55 -4.49 -18.47 41.44
CA PRO A 55 -4.30 -17.07 41.89
C PRO A 55 -3.55 -16.15 40.91
N SER A 56 -3.14 -16.63 39.73
CA SER A 56 -2.18 -15.92 38.88
C SER A 56 -2.26 -16.31 37.41
N HIS A 57 -3.35 -15.99 36.72
CA HIS A 57 -3.32 -15.85 35.26
C HIS A 57 -4.14 -14.64 34.82
N SER A 58 -3.52 -13.80 33.99
CA SER A 58 -4.18 -12.73 33.26
C SER A 58 -5.29 -13.33 32.41
N ILE A 59 -6.46 -12.68 32.44
CA ILE A 59 -7.55 -12.97 31.52
C ILE A 59 -7.06 -12.55 30.13
N ASP A 60 -6.41 -13.45 29.39
CA ASP A 60 -5.69 -13.10 28.16
C ASP A 60 -6.60 -13.04 26.92
N THR A 61 -7.87 -13.43 27.01
CA THR A 61 -8.82 -13.32 25.89
C THR A 61 -10.24 -13.12 26.41
N VAL A 62 -10.66 -11.85 26.53
CA VAL A 62 -12.08 -11.49 26.68
C VAL A 62 -12.66 -11.39 25.28
N LEU A 63 -13.69 -12.18 25.01
CA LEU A 63 -14.41 -12.18 23.76
C LEU A 63 -15.59 -11.23 23.87
N TYR A 64 -15.43 -10.01 23.36
CA TYR A 64 -16.48 -9.00 23.33
C TYR A 64 -17.42 -9.25 22.15
N GLY A 65 -18.69 -9.53 22.45
CA GLY A 65 -19.74 -9.82 21.47
C GLY A 65 -20.00 -11.33 21.29
N GLY A 66 -21.24 -11.68 21.00
CA GLY A 66 -21.69 -13.07 20.86
C GLY A 66 -20.91 -13.83 19.80
N LEU A 67 -19.95 -14.66 20.23
CA LEU A 67 -19.22 -15.56 19.37
C LEU A 67 -20.03 -16.85 19.20
N SER A 68 -20.77 -16.94 18.09
CA SER A 68 -21.34 -18.21 17.65
C SER A 68 -20.26 -19.03 16.94
N VAL A 69 -19.58 -19.92 17.68
CA VAL A 69 -18.68 -20.93 17.10
C VAL A 69 -19.54 -22.11 16.65
N ILE A 70 -19.99 -22.10 15.39
CA ILE A 70 -20.59 -23.30 14.81
C ILE A 70 -19.45 -24.20 14.34
N GLY A 71 -19.07 -25.17 15.17
CA GLY A 71 -18.18 -26.25 14.76
C GLY A 71 -18.88 -27.14 13.75
N ASN A 72 -18.47 -27.09 12.47
CA ASN A 72 -18.86 -28.07 11.47
C ASN A 72 -17.66 -29.01 11.24
N PRO A 73 -17.81 -30.35 11.32
CA PRO A 73 -16.70 -31.29 11.12
C PRO A 73 -16.06 -31.23 9.71
N THR A 74 -16.59 -30.41 8.79
CA THR A 74 -16.08 -30.19 7.44
C THR A 74 -15.73 -28.72 7.10
N LEU A 75 -15.96 -27.75 8.01
CA LEU A 75 -15.66 -26.34 7.77
C LEU A 75 -14.99 -25.71 9.00
N ASN A 76 -13.90 -24.98 8.74
CA ASN A 76 -13.10 -24.23 9.73
C ASN A 76 -13.97 -23.30 10.61
N VAL A 77 -13.43 -22.87 11.75
CA VAL A 77 -14.03 -21.87 12.65
C VAL A 77 -14.55 -20.67 11.85
N VAL A 78 -15.87 -20.50 11.77
CA VAL A 78 -16.54 -19.35 11.15
C VAL A 78 -17.00 -18.42 12.27
N VAL A 79 -16.44 -17.21 12.33
CA VAL A 79 -16.86 -16.16 13.26
C VAL A 79 -17.88 -15.28 12.54
N PHE A 80 -19.12 -15.24 13.02
CA PHE A 80 -20.13 -14.27 12.56
C PHE A 80 -20.09 -13.02 13.45
N GLY A 81 -20.34 -11.85 12.85
CA GLY A 81 -20.68 -10.64 13.60
C GLY A 81 -21.91 -10.01 12.98
N GLU A 82 -22.92 -9.67 13.79
CA GLU A 82 -24.12 -8.98 13.32
C GLU A 82 -23.80 -7.52 12.93
N TYR A 83 -24.35 -7.07 11.81
CA TYR A 83 -24.30 -5.69 11.37
C TYR A 83 -25.28 -4.86 12.20
N THR A 84 -24.81 -4.20 13.26
CA THR A 84 -25.61 -3.21 14.00
C THR A 84 -25.42 -1.85 13.34
N SER A 85 -26.51 -1.19 12.96
CA SER A 85 -26.52 0.12 12.29
C SER A 85 -25.99 1.30 13.13
N GLU A 86 -25.42 1.04 14.31
CA GLU A 86 -24.83 2.05 15.19
C GLU A 86 -23.32 1.81 15.33
N ALA A 87 -22.54 2.82 14.95
CA ALA A 87 -21.08 2.81 14.90
C ALA A 87 -20.41 2.89 16.30
N SER A 88 -21.08 2.50 17.36
CA SER A 88 -20.55 2.63 18.72
C SER A 88 -21.23 1.66 19.68
N ASN A 89 -20.55 0.58 20.03
CA ASN A 89 -20.45 0.16 21.44
C ASN A 89 -19.45 -0.98 21.58
N GLY A 90 -18.35 -0.72 22.29
CA GLY A 90 -17.46 -1.77 22.81
C GLY A 90 -16.17 -2.04 22.05
N MET A 91 -15.77 -1.21 21.08
CA MET A 91 -14.44 -1.37 20.49
C MET A 91 -13.35 -1.09 21.54
N PRO A 92 -12.35 -1.96 21.72
CA PRO A 92 -11.22 -1.67 22.59
C PRO A 92 -10.48 -0.44 22.06
N GLU A 93 -10.56 0.68 22.77
CA GLU A 93 -9.83 1.91 22.46
C GLU A 93 -8.39 1.84 23.01
N GLY A 94 -7.48 2.61 22.41
CA GLY A 94 -6.10 2.75 22.86
C GLY A 94 -5.14 1.64 22.43
N ASP A 95 -4.04 1.57 23.16
CA ASP A 95 -2.87 0.78 22.79
C ASP A 95 -3.03 -0.71 23.11
N GLY A 96 -2.34 -1.55 22.33
CA GLY A 96 -2.24 -2.97 22.66
C GLY A 96 -2.25 -3.89 21.46
N ARG A 97 -2.21 -5.20 21.77
CA ARG A 97 -2.36 -6.26 20.77
C ARG A 97 -3.82 -6.65 20.67
N ARG A 98 -4.36 -6.75 19.46
CA ARG A 98 -5.74 -7.14 19.23
C ARG A 98 -5.94 -7.79 17.85
N LEU A 99 -6.96 -8.64 17.78
CA LEU A 99 -7.63 -9.03 16.54
C LEU A 99 -9.05 -8.45 16.63
N VAL A 100 -9.45 -7.68 15.62
CA VAL A 100 -10.74 -6.99 15.60
C VAL A 100 -11.42 -7.22 14.25
N TRP A 101 -12.66 -7.69 14.29
CA TRP A 101 -13.61 -7.53 13.20
C TRP A 101 -14.62 -6.45 13.59
N HIS A 102 -14.57 -5.29 12.93
CA HIS A 102 -15.49 -4.19 13.18
C HIS A 102 -16.67 -4.30 12.21
N THR A 103 -17.78 -4.88 12.66
CA THR A 103 -18.98 -5.15 11.82
C THR A 103 -19.58 -3.88 11.23
N GLY A 104 -19.78 -2.82 12.04
CA GLY A 104 -20.37 -1.56 11.59
C GLY A 104 -19.55 -0.83 10.51
N LYS A 105 -18.24 -1.08 10.44
CA LYS A 105 -17.35 -0.54 9.41
C LYS A 105 -16.94 -1.59 8.38
N SER A 106 -17.34 -2.85 8.55
CA SER A 106 -16.81 -3.99 7.76
C SER A 106 -15.27 -3.99 7.68
N ALA A 107 -14.59 -3.64 8.78
CA ALA A 107 -13.14 -3.46 8.83
C ALA A 107 -12.45 -4.56 9.64
N PHE A 108 -11.24 -4.94 9.25
CA PHE A 108 -10.45 -5.97 9.93
C PHE A 108 -9.13 -5.40 10.46
N ARG A 109 -8.76 -5.74 11.69
CA ARG A 109 -7.47 -5.39 12.32
C ARG A 109 -6.81 -6.59 12.97
N VAL A 110 -5.49 -6.73 12.83
CA VAL A 110 -4.73 -7.75 13.55
C VAL A 110 -3.28 -7.31 13.79
N GLY A 111 -2.81 -7.38 15.03
CA GLY A 111 -1.45 -6.94 15.39
C GLY A 111 -1.39 -6.06 16.63
N LYS A 112 -0.51 -5.05 16.66
CA LYS A 112 -0.24 -4.20 17.84
C LYS A 112 -0.22 -2.71 17.49
N VAL A 113 -0.90 -1.88 18.27
CA VAL A 113 -0.91 -0.40 18.16
C VAL A 113 -0.36 0.27 19.44
N PHE A 114 0.15 1.51 19.32
CA PHE A 114 0.83 2.26 20.41
C PHE A 114 0.43 3.75 20.50
N ASP A 115 -0.50 4.21 19.66
CA ASP A 115 -0.87 5.61 19.56
C ASP A 115 -2.37 5.81 19.28
N GLY A 116 -3.21 4.83 19.63
CA GLY A 116 -4.64 4.89 19.30
C GLY A 116 -4.98 4.83 17.80
N SER A 117 -4.06 4.45 16.90
CA SER A 117 -4.34 4.31 15.44
C SER A 117 -5.53 3.41 15.07
N TRP A 118 -6.02 2.59 16.01
CA TRP A 118 -7.15 1.70 15.82
C TRP A 118 -8.31 2.06 16.75
N ASP A 119 -8.32 3.29 17.25
CA ASP A 119 -9.49 3.87 17.87
C ASP A 119 -10.61 3.96 16.84
N ASN A 120 -11.87 3.97 17.28
CA ASN A 120 -12.98 3.91 16.33
C ASN A 120 -12.87 5.05 15.30
N SER A 121 -12.46 6.26 15.67
CA SER A 121 -12.27 7.38 14.72
C SER A 121 -11.18 7.15 13.67
N GLU A 122 -10.19 6.30 13.95
CA GLU A 122 -9.02 6.04 13.11
C GLU A 122 -9.17 4.79 12.23
N ILE A 123 -10.34 4.16 12.24
CA ILE A 123 -10.66 3.02 11.38
C ILE A 123 -11.52 3.46 10.21
N GLY A 124 -10.99 3.31 8.99
CA GLY A 124 -11.77 3.55 7.79
C GLY A 124 -12.80 2.44 7.54
N ASP A 125 -13.92 2.79 6.92
CA ASP A 125 -14.90 1.80 6.47
C ASP A 125 -14.28 0.86 5.42
N PHE A 126 -14.67 -0.41 5.42
CA PHE A 126 -14.19 -1.47 4.54
C PHE A 126 -12.66 -1.66 4.54
N SER A 127 -11.97 -1.23 5.59
CA SER A 127 -10.51 -1.20 5.63
C SER A 127 -9.89 -2.45 6.26
N ILE A 128 -8.65 -2.77 5.86
CA ILE A 128 -7.84 -3.84 6.45
C ILE A 128 -6.54 -3.25 6.98
N GLY A 129 -6.18 -3.58 8.22
CA GLY A 129 -4.94 -3.16 8.87
C GLY A 129 -4.25 -4.32 9.59
N MET A 130 -3.06 -4.73 9.15
CA MET A 130 -2.34 -5.87 9.75
C MET A 130 -0.87 -5.55 10.05
N GLY A 131 -0.46 -5.68 11.30
CA GLY A 131 0.94 -5.51 11.71
C GLY A 131 1.12 -4.62 12.93
N ARG A 132 2.31 -4.01 13.01
CA ARG A 132 2.69 -3.13 14.13
C ARG A 132 2.41 -1.69 13.73
N ASN A 133 1.54 -0.98 14.46
CA ASN A 133 1.27 0.44 14.28
C ASN A 133 0.76 0.83 12.88
N VAL A 134 -0.10 -0.01 12.31
CA VAL A 134 -0.69 0.22 10.99
C VAL A 134 -1.79 1.27 11.04
N LYS A 135 -1.80 2.18 10.06
CA LYS A 135 -2.84 3.19 9.85
C LYS A 135 -3.59 2.89 8.56
N ALA A 136 -4.84 2.42 8.67
CA ALA A 136 -5.77 2.20 7.57
C ALA A 136 -7.03 3.04 7.82
N THR A 137 -6.89 4.35 7.71
CA THR A 137 -7.81 5.32 8.32
C THR A 137 -8.94 5.79 7.39
N ALA A 138 -8.76 5.63 6.07
CA ALA A 138 -9.74 6.07 5.07
C ALA A 138 -10.57 4.92 4.50
N TYR A 139 -11.65 5.27 3.79
CA TYR A 139 -12.57 4.33 3.16
C TYR A 139 -11.85 3.37 2.19
N ASN A 140 -12.14 2.07 2.35
CA ASN A 140 -11.69 0.96 1.51
C ASN A 140 -10.17 0.86 1.36
N THR A 141 -9.44 1.12 2.45
CA THR A 141 -7.97 1.07 2.48
C THR A 141 -7.43 -0.31 2.87
N PHE A 142 -6.23 -0.63 2.42
CA PHE A 142 -5.54 -1.88 2.76
C PHE A 142 -4.11 -1.59 3.21
N ALA A 143 -3.79 -1.80 4.48
CA ALA A 143 -2.45 -1.56 5.01
C ALA A 143 -1.90 -2.78 5.76
N VAL A 144 -0.67 -3.21 5.41
CA VAL A 144 0.00 -4.36 6.02
C VAL A 144 1.48 -4.07 6.21
N GLY A 145 1.99 -4.24 7.43
CA GLY A 145 3.40 -4.03 7.75
C GLY A 145 3.60 -3.29 9.07
N GLU A 146 4.85 -3.11 9.47
CA GLU A 146 5.17 -2.22 10.58
C GLU A 146 5.11 -0.77 10.10
N ASP A 147 4.35 0.10 10.77
CA ASP A 147 4.20 1.53 10.43
C ASP A 147 3.68 1.79 9.01
N ALA A 148 2.99 0.83 8.39
CA ALA A 148 2.32 0.99 7.10
C ALA A 148 1.13 1.97 7.21
N ARG A 149 0.99 2.87 6.23
CA ARG A 149 0.00 3.96 6.23
C ARG A 149 -0.78 3.97 4.91
N ALA A 150 -2.05 3.58 4.94
CA ALA A 150 -3.01 3.83 3.87
C ALA A 150 -4.08 4.79 4.41
N THR A 151 -3.91 6.09 4.16
CA THR A 151 -4.66 7.15 4.87
C THR A 151 -5.58 7.97 3.97
N ASP A 152 -5.63 7.65 2.68
CA ASP A 152 -6.53 8.28 1.71
C ASP A 152 -7.40 7.22 1.01
N LEU A 153 -8.48 7.66 0.35
CA LEU A 153 -9.52 6.84 -0.23
C LEU A 153 -8.95 5.72 -1.11
N ARG A 154 -9.31 4.46 -0.83
CA ARG A 154 -8.90 3.28 -1.64
C ARG A 154 -7.37 3.08 -1.77
N ALA A 155 -6.58 3.62 -0.84
CA ALA A 155 -5.13 3.45 -0.85
C ALA A 155 -4.69 2.05 -0.39
N ILE A 156 -3.57 1.56 -0.91
CA ILE A 156 -2.96 0.26 -0.57
C ILE A 156 -1.51 0.48 -0.12
N ALA A 157 -1.17 0.13 1.11
CA ALA A 157 0.19 0.23 1.66
C ALA A 157 0.68 -1.12 2.21
N ILE A 158 1.66 -1.75 1.58
CA ILE A 158 2.19 -3.06 2.01
C ILE A 158 3.70 -2.98 2.19
N GLY A 159 4.21 -3.09 3.42
CA GLY A 159 5.64 -3.06 3.73
C GLY A 159 5.95 -2.31 5.03
N ASN A 160 7.17 -2.47 5.54
CA ASN A 160 7.64 -1.67 6.68
C ASN A 160 7.73 -0.20 6.25
N ALA A 161 7.01 0.68 6.95
CA ALA A 161 6.92 2.10 6.67
C ALA A 161 6.49 2.44 5.22
N ALA A 162 5.64 1.61 4.59
CA ALA A 162 5.03 1.92 3.30
C ALA A 162 3.92 2.98 3.45
N TRP A 163 3.94 4.06 2.66
CA TRP A 163 3.03 5.20 2.77
C TRP A 163 2.23 5.38 1.47
N ALA A 164 0.96 5.01 1.48
CA ALA A 164 0.00 5.28 0.42
C ALA A 164 -0.98 6.36 0.92
N THR A 165 -0.61 7.62 0.72
CA THR A 165 -1.33 8.78 1.29
C THR A 165 -2.05 9.62 0.23
N GLY A 166 -2.04 9.20 -1.03
CA GLY A 166 -2.87 9.77 -2.09
C GLY A 166 -4.12 8.93 -2.39
N ASP A 167 -5.20 9.56 -2.84
CA ASP A 167 -6.44 8.90 -3.29
C ASP A 167 -6.13 7.84 -4.37
N ARG A 168 -6.55 6.58 -4.14
CA ARG A 168 -6.30 5.39 -4.98
C ARG A 168 -4.81 5.11 -5.22
N SER A 169 -3.92 5.54 -4.32
CA SER A 169 -2.49 5.26 -4.41
C SER A 169 -2.13 3.83 -3.97
N ILE A 170 -0.99 3.33 -4.46
CA ILE A 170 -0.47 2.01 -4.12
C ILE A 170 1.01 2.15 -3.76
N ALA A 171 1.39 1.83 -2.52
CA ALA A 171 2.77 1.77 -2.05
C ALA A 171 3.11 0.35 -1.60
N LEU A 172 4.09 -0.29 -2.25
CA LEU A 172 4.49 -1.67 -2.00
C LEU A 172 5.99 -1.74 -1.70
N GLY A 173 6.38 -2.43 -0.64
CA GLY A 173 7.76 -2.57 -0.18
C GLY A 173 8.15 -1.59 0.94
N THR A 174 9.31 -1.85 1.54
CA THR A 174 9.84 -1.03 2.64
C THR A 174 10.10 0.40 2.16
N LEU A 175 9.65 1.39 2.94
CA LEU A 175 9.80 2.83 2.67
C LEU A 175 9.22 3.33 1.34
N ALA A 176 8.41 2.53 0.63
CA ALA A 176 7.74 3.00 -0.58
C ALA A 176 6.72 4.09 -0.24
N LYS A 177 6.72 5.20 -0.97
CA LYS A 177 5.82 6.33 -0.76
C LYS A 177 5.05 6.67 -2.04
N ALA A 178 3.73 6.47 -2.02
CA ALA A 178 2.80 6.89 -3.07
C ALA A 178 1.92 8.00 -2.50
N GLU A 179 2.38 9.24 -2.61
CA GLU A 179 1.77 10.42 -1.98
C GLU A 179 0.85 11.17 -2.95
N GLY A 180 1.03 11.00 -4.26
CA GLY A 180 0.14 11.56 -5.28
C GLY A 180 -1.16 10.76 -5.49
N PRO A 181 -2.24 11.38 -5.97
CA PRO A 181 -3.50 10.69 -6.23
C PRO A 181 -3.35 9.75 -7.44
N LYS A 182 -3.59 8.44 -7.24
CA LYS A 182 -3.36 7.35 -8.21
C LYS A 182 -1.87 7.11 -8.50
N ALA A 183 -1.00 7.49 -7.57
CA ALA A 183 0.41 7.17 -7.62
C ALA A 183 0.67 5.68 -7.34
N PHE A 184 1.71 5.13 -7.94
CA PHE A 184 2.20 3.77 -7.71
C PHE A 184 3.68 3.83 -7.32
N ALA A 185 4.02 3.33 -6.13
CA ALA A 185 5.38 3.26 -5.61
C ALA A 185 5.76 1.82 -5.24
N LEU A 186 6.94 1.38 -5.63
CA LEU A 186 7.46 0.03 -5.35
C LEU A 186 8.95 0.06 -4.89
N PHE A 187 9.22 -0.54 -3.72
CA PHE A 187 10.55 -0.73 -3.10
C PHE A 187 11.37 0.55 -2.89
N GLY A 188 11.14 1.27 -1.77
CA GLY A 188 11.95 2.45 -1.40
C GLY A 188 11.88 3.61 -2.41
N SER A 189 10.88 3.60 -3.29
CA SER A 189 10.64 4.62 -4.30
C SER A 189 9.66 5.68 -3.78
N GLU A 190 9.70 6.87 -4.36
CA GLU A 190 8.80 7.98 -4.04
C GLU A 190 8.01 8.40 -5.30
N ALA A 191 6.71 8.14 -5.32
CA ALA A 191 5.79 8.60 -6.35
C ALA A 191 4.91 9.71 -5.77
N ASN A 192 5.20 10.94 -6.18
CA ASN A 192 4.52 12.14 -5.74
C ASN A 192 4.14 12.98 -6.97
N ALA A 193 2.89 12.85 -7.40
CA ALA A 193 2.34 13.72 -8.42
C ALA A 193 1.52 14.83 -7.74
N PRO A 194 2.07 16.05 -7.59
CA PRO A 194 1.26 17.19 -7.17
C PRO A 194 0.19 17.37 -8.25
N GLY A 195 -1.06 17.09 -7.90
CA GLY A 195 -2.18 17.30 -8.81
C GLY A 195 -2.18 18.76 -9.27
N ASP A 196 -2.36 18.98 -10.57
CA ASP A 196 -2.50 20.29 -11.25
C ASP A 196 -3.77 21.08 -10.85
N GLY A 197 -4.36 20.77 -9.70
CA GLY A 197 -5.70 21.21 -9.31
C GLY A 197 -6.84 20.36 -9.91
N GLN A 198 -6.57 19.44 -10.85
CA GLN A 198 -7.59 18.70 -11.59
C GLN A 198 -7.68 17.19 -11.25
N THR A 199 -7.14 16.73 -10.11
CA THR A 199 -7.31 15.34 -9.62
C THR A 199 -6.71 14.26 -10.55
N THR A 200 -5.76 14.62 -11.42
CA THR A 200 -5.12 13.69 -12.37
C THR A 200 -3.61 13.57 -12.13
N GLY A 201 -3.22 13.25 -10.90
CA GLY A 201 -1.82 13.02 -10.50
C GLY A 201 -1.31 11.59 -10.72
N TYR A 202 -1.33 11.07 -11.95
CA TYR A 202 -0.77 9.73 -12.20
C TYR A 202 0.75 9.75 -12.11
N SER A 203 1.37 8.88 -11.33
CA SER A 203 2.83 8.71 -11.31
C SER A 203 3.20 7.28 -10.97
N ILE A 204 4.30 6.80 -11.54
CA ILE A 204 4.84 5.48 -11.25
C ILE A 204 6.31 5.65 -10.86
N ALA A 205 6.66 5.31 -9.63
CA ALA A 205 8.05 5.15 -9.20
C ALA A 205 8.28 3.68 -8.83
N MET A 206 9.32 3.05 -9.38
CA MET A 206 9.71 1.70 -8.96
C MET A 206 11.23 1.62 -8.85
N GLY A 207 11.69 1.02 -7.75
CA GLY A 207 13.10 0.79 -7.46
C GLY A 207 13.69 1.81 -6.48
N LEU A 208 14.84 1.44 -5.91
CA LEU A 208 15.45 2.15 -4.79
C LEU A 208 15.81 3.59 -5.18
N ASN A 209 15.36 4.56 -4.37
CA ASN A 209 15.58 5.99 -4.57
C ASN A 209 15.09 6.51 -5.94
N SER A 210 14.15 5.83 -6.58
CA SER A 210 13.50 6.33 -7.78
C SER A 210 12.38 7.30 -7.40
N GLU A 211 12.36 8.48 -8.01
CA GLU A 211 11.46 9.59 -7.70
C GLU A 211 10.66 10.04 -8.92
N ALA A 212 9.33 9.98 -8.82
CA ALA A 212 8.38 10.44 -9.80
C ALA A 212 7.63 11.67 -9.25
N ARG A 213 8.09 12.89 -9.57
CA ARG A 213 7.69 14.14 -8.89
C ARG A 213 6.65 15.01 -9.62
N ASN A 214 6.09 14.53 -10.72
CA ASN A 214 5.11 15.28 -11.52
C ASN A 214 3.98 14.38 -12.00
N SER A 215 2.96 14.97 -12.64
CA SER A 215 1.85 14.22 -13.21
C SER A 215 2.25 13.50 -14.51
N HIS A 216 1.66 12.32 -14.71
CA HIS A 216 1.88 11.40 -15.83
C HIS A 216 3.32 10.88 -15.99
N VAL A 217 4.12 10.86 -14.93
CA VAL A 217 5.53 10.47 -15.03
C VAL A 217 5.79 9.02 -14.66
N ILE A 218 6.88 8.48 -15.19
CA ILE A 218 7.36 7.11 -14.91
C ILE A 218 8.86 7.17 -14.57
N ALA A 219 9.25 6.70 -13.39
CA ALA A 219 10.63 6.60 -12.91
C ALA A 219 10.96 5.16 -12.47
N LEU A 220 11.73 4.41 -13.26
CA LEU A 220 11.94 2.97 -13.06
C LEU A 220 13.43 2.59 -12.94
N GLY A 221 13.85 2.05 -11.80
CA GLY A 221 15.21 1.54 -11.58
C GLY A 221 15.86 2.13 -10.33
N HIS A 222 17.16 2.43 -10.39
CA HIS A 222 17.94 2.89 -9.25
C HIS A 222 18.26 4.39 -9.39
N ASN A 223 17.98 5.19 -8.35
CA ASN A 223 18.34 6.62 -8.30
C ASN A 223 17.82 7.47 -9.48
N ASN A 224 16.64 7.17 -10.02
CA ASN A 224 16.08 7.96 -11.12
C ASN A 224 15.25 9.15 -10.62
N TYR A 225 15.24 10.25 -11.36
CA TYR A 225 14.43 11.43 -11.06
C TYR A 225 13.62 11.84 -12.30
N ALA A 226 12.29 11.64 -12.27
CA ALA A 226 11.35 12.13 -13.27
C ALA A 226 10.56 13.32 -12.71
N GLY A 227 10.99 14.54 -13.05
CA GLY A 227 10.43 15.80 -12.54
C GLY A 227 9.61 16.60 -13.56
N GLY A 228 9.75 16.33 -14.86
CA GLY A 228 8.96 17.02 -15.89
C GLY A 228 7.58 16.39 -16.09
N LEU A 229 6.57 17.19 -16.48
CA LEU A 229 5.23 16.68 -16.77
C LEU A 229 5.30 15.61 -17.87
N ALA A 230 4.64 14.47 -17.68
CA ALA A 230 4.63 13.38 -18.66
C ALA A 230 6.03 12.88 -19.10
N SER A 231 7.02 12.96 -18.21
CA SER A 231 8.39 12.50 -18.45
C SER A 231 8.60 11.02 -18.08
N PHE A 232 9.60 10.40 -18.71
CA PHE A 232 9.96 9.00 -18.49
C PHE A 232 11.46 8.88 -18.19
N ALA A 233 11.84 8.37 -17.02
CA ALA A 233 13.22 8.05 -16.62
C ALA A 233 13.35 6.56 -16.28
N ILE A 234 14.35 5.89 -16.82
CA ILE A 234 14.58 4.45 -16.56
C ILE A 234 16.06 4.09 -16.52
N ASN A 235 16.35 2.99 -15.81
CA ASN A 235 17.65 2.37 -15.54
C ASN A 235 18.34 2.95 -14.30
N GLU A 236 19.49 3.61 -14.42
CA GLU A 236 20.31 4.02 -13.28
C GLU A 236 20.74 5.48 -13.39
N ASP A 237 20.61 6.22 -12.28
CA ASP A 237 21.05 7.61 -12.15
C ASP A 237 20.54 8.52 -13.29
N THR A 238 19.32 8.28 -13.77
CA THR A 238 18.73 9.02 -14.90
C THR A 238 17.86 10.18 -14.43
N ILE A 239 18.07 11.37 -14.99
CA ILE A 239 17.36 12.62 -14.68
C ILE A 239 16.53 13.06 -15.88
N ALA A 240 15.24 13.31 -15.64
CA ALA A 240 14.23 13.71 -16.62
C ALA A 240 13.46 14.93 -16.13
N THR A 241 13.93 16.15 -16.43
CA THR A 241 13.38 17.40 -15.85
C THR A 241 12.49 18.22 -16.78
N GLY A 242 12.64 18.07 -18.10
CA GLY A 242 11.76 18.70 -19.09
C GLY A 242 10.43 17.96 -19.26
N SER A 243 9.41 18.64 -19.76
CA SER A 243 8.11 18.02 -20.00
C SER A 243 8.09 17.17 -21.28
N TYR A 244 7.31 16.08 -21.29
CA TYR A 244 7.10 15.16 -22.41
C TYR A 244 8.37 14.47 -22.96
N LEU A 245 9.32 14.17 -22.09
CA LEU A 245 10.62 13.63 -22.49
C LEU A 245 10.77 12.14 -22.18
N PHE A 246 11.79 11.53 -22.79
CA PHE A 246 12.25 10.18 -22.49
C PHE A 246 13.75 10.17 -22.19
N ALA A 247 14.15 9.60 -21.06
CA ALA A 247 15.53 9.44 -20.63
C ALA A 247 15.78 7.98 -20.22
N SER A 248 16.86 7.38 -20.72
CA SER A 248 17.22 6.00 -20.41
C SER A 248 18.73 5.81 -20.46
N GLY A 249 19.31 5.11 -19.49
CA GLY A 249 20.74 4.81 -19.51
C GLY A 249 21.40 4.84 -18.14
N SER A 250 22.69 5.11 -18.11
CA SER A 250 23.44 5.32 -16.86
C SER A 250 23.91 6.78 -16.79
N GLY A 251 23.45 7.53 -15.78
CA GLY A 251 23.82 8.94 -15.65
C GLY A 251 23.22 9.86 -16.73
N THR A 252 22.15 9.44 -17.41
CA THR A 252 21.53 10.19 -18.52
C THR A 252 20.69 11.37 -18.01
N ASN A 253 20.85 12.54 -18.60
CA ASN A 253 20.11 13.77 -18.31
C ASN A 253 19.27 14.20 -19.53
N ALA A 254 17.95 14.18 -19.44
CA ALA A 254 17.07 14.84 -20.40
C ALA A 254 16.40 16.05 -19.72
N ASN A 255 16.68 17.24 -20.22
CA ASN A 255 16.25 18.49 -19.59
C ASN A 255 15.35 19.35 -20.49
N ALA A 256 15.54 19.30 -21.81
CA ALA A 256 14.75 20.10 -22.74
C ALA A 256 13.33 19.55 -22.94
N TYR A 257 12.36 20.45 -23.19
CA TYR A 257 10.99 20.09 -23.56
C TYR A 257 10.97 19.13 -24.76
N ALA A 258 10.20 18.05 -24.66
CA ALA A 258 10.01 17.02 -25.68
C ALA A 258 11.31 16.31 -26.14
N SER A 259 12.37 16.32 -25.31
CA SER A 259 13.66 15.69 -25.65
C SER A 259 13.66 14.17 -25.46
N PHE A 260 14.59 13.51 -26.13
CA PHE A 260 14.86 12.09 -26.00
C PHE A 260 16.37 11.88 -25.76
N ALA A 261 16.76 11.30 -24.63
CA ALA A 261 18.16 11.04 -24.31
C ALA A 261 18.39 9.56 -23.97
N ILE A 262 19.42 8.97 -24.56
CA ILE A 262 19.87 7.61 -24.29
C ILE A 262 21.37 7.50 -24.11
N GLY A 263 21.87 6.37 -23.62
CA GLY A 263 23.30 6.07 -23.56
C GLY A 263 23.86 6.19 -22.15
N GLN A 264 25.03 6.79 -22.01
CA GLN A 264 25.62 7.07 -20.69
C GLN A 264 26.18 8.48 -20.62
N TYR A 265 25.96 9.15 -19.49
CA TYR A 265 26.54 10.46 -19.17
C TYR A 265 26.49 11.44 -20.36
N ASN A 266 25.31 11.60 -20.97
CA ASN A 266 25.11 12.63 -22.01
C ASN A 266 25.27 14.03 -21.40
N VAL A 267 25.48 15.02 -22.26
CA VAL A 267 25.62 16.42 -21.87
C VAL A 267 24.30 16.96 -21.29
N GLY A 268 23.15 16.59 -21.86
CA GLY A 268 21.83 16.92 -21.34
C GLY A 268 21.42 18.38 -21.55
N GLY A 269 21.79 18.96 -22.70
CA GLY A 269 21.85 20.41 -22.93
C GLY A 269 20.57 21.25 -22.68
N PHE A 270 20.77 22.33 -21.89
CA PHE A 270 20.20 23.71 -21.87
C PHE A 270 18.67 23.93 -22.06
N SER A 271 18.20 25.15 -22.35
CA SER A 271 18.15 26.34 -21.46
C SER A 271 16.70 26.56 -21.02
N SER A 272 16.24 25.88 -19.99
CA SER A 272 14.97 26.25 -19.37
C SER A 272 14.86 25.78 -17.93
N THR A 273 14.10 26.54 -17.15
CA THR A 273 13.79 26.19 -15.77
C THR A 273 12.94 24.91 -15.78
N SER A 274 13.14 24.01 -14.81
CA SER A 274 12.33 22.79 -14.66
C SER A 274 10.85 23.03 -14.95
N GLY A 275 10.27 22.25 -15.86
CA GLY A 275 8.86 22.36 -16.25
C GLY A 275 8.54 23.30 -17.41
N ASP A 276 9.54 23.85 -18.10
CA ASP A 276 9.30 24.59 -19.34
C ASP A 276 8.68 23.69 -20.42
N THR A 277 7.77 24.29 -21.18
CA THR A 277 7.00 23.67 -22.25
C THR A 277 7.23 24.35 -23.60
N ALA A 278 8.14 25.32 -23.66
CA ALA A 278 8.46 26.06 -24.87
C ALA A 278 9.33 25.23 -25.84
N TRP A 279 9.08 25.43 -27.13
CA TRP A 279 9.94 24.95 -28.20
C TRP A 279 11.04 25.98 -28.44
N ASP A 280 12.29 25.64 -28.11
CA ASP A 280 13.48 26.42 -28.46
C ASP A 280 14.30 25.67 -29.50
N ASP A 281 14.44 26.26 -30.68
CA ASP A 281 15.17 25.70 -31.82
C ASP A 281 16.62 25.31 -31.48
N ALA A 282 17.23 25.99 -30.51
CA ALA A 282 18.57 25.64 -30.06
C ALA A 282 18.57 24.33 -29.27
N ASP A 283 17.50 23.94 -28.58
CA ASP A 283 17.50 22.82 -27.63
C ASP A 283 17.75 21.45 -28.30
N PRO A 284 18.36 20.49 -27.59
CA PRO A 284 18.43 19.11 -28.04
C PRO A 284 17.03 18.49 -28.09
N LEU A 285 16.70 17.90 -29.24
CA LEU A 285 15.56 17.00 -29.43
C LEU A 285 15.96 15.54 -29.18
N PHE A 286 17.16 15.15 -29.62
CA PHE A 286 17.66 13.79 -29.45
C PHE A 286 19.15 13.78 -29.09
N GLU A 287 19.52 13.05 -28.04
CA GLU A 287 20.92 12.88 -27.60
C GLU A 287 21.26 11.40 -27.39
N ILE A 288 22.47 11.03 -27.82
CA ILE A 288 23.10 9.74 -27.48
C ILE A 288 24.36 10.03 -26.68
N GLY A 289 24.34 9.75 -25.38
CA GLY A 289 25.45 9.91 -24.45
C GLY A 289 26.50 8.83 -24.58
N ILE A 290 27.77 9.24 -24.53
CA ILE A 290 28.97 8.39 -24.47
C ILE A 290 29.98 8.90 -23.43
N GLY A 291 29.52 9.68 -22.46
CA GLY A 291 30.39 10.17 -21.39
C GLY A 291 30.87 9.04 -20.48
N ASP A 292 31.94 9.30 -19.74
CA ASP A 292 32.52 8.32 -18.82
C ASP A 292 31.97 8.47 -17.39
N ASP A 293 31.67 9.71 -16.98
CA ASP A 293 31.16 10.06 -15.66
C ASP A 293 30.49 11.46 -15.68
N ASP A 294 30.02 11.92 -14.52
CA ASP A 294 29.38 13.24 -14.36
C ASP A 294 30.27 14.44 -14.70
N GLN A 295 31.59 14.30 -14.60
CA GLN A 295 32.56 15.34 -14.94
C GLN A 295 32.96 15.28 -16.42
N ASN A 296 32.84 14.11 -17.04
CA ASN A 296 33.26 13.81 -18.40
C ASN A 296 32.06 13.44 -19.27
N ARG A 297 31.02 14.26 -19.22
CA ARG A 297 29.81 14.08 -20.03
C ARG A 297 30.08 14.38 -21.51
N ALA A 298 29.57 13.53 -22.39
CA ALA A 298 29.75 13.66 -23.83
C ALA A 298 28.59 13.06 -24.61
N ASN A 299 28.30 13.63 -25.77
CA ASN A 299 27.34 13.07 -26.74
C ASN A 299 28.09 12.52 -27.94
N ALA A 300 27.68 11.36 -28.44
CA ALA A 300 28.06 10.85 -29.76
C ALA A 300 27.28 11.57 -30.87
N LEU A 301 26.01 11.87 -30.59
CA LEU A 301 25.06 12.52 -31.48
C LEU A 301 24.18 13.46 -30.67
N THR A 302 24.01 14.67 -31.19
CA THR A 302 22.98 15.63 -30.77
C THR A 302 22.17 16.03 -32.00
N ILE A 303 20.85 15.89 -31.97
CA ILE A 303 19.95 16.49 -32.96
C ILE A 303 19.17 17.60 -32.25
N TYR A 304 19.21 18.80 -32.81
CA TYR A 304 18.52 19.98 -32.29
C TYR A 304 17.10 20.09 -32.84
N LYS A 305 16.28 20.87 -32.15
CA LYS A 305 14.88 21.13 -32.53
C LYS A 305 14.75 21.84 -33.88
N ASP A 306 15.76 22.58 -34.34
CA ASP A 306 15.83 23.16 -35.69
C ASP A 306 16.19 22.15 -36.81
N GLY A 307 16.45 20.88 -36.45
CA GLY A 307 16.81 19.82 -37.37
C GLY A 307 18.30 19.70 -37.69
N LYS A 308 19.17 20.56 -37.13
CA LYS A 308 20.62 20.37 -37.23
C LYS A 308 21.07 19.18 -36.39
N ALA A 309 22.13 18.53 -36.84
CA ALA A 309 22.75 17.42 -36.12
C ALA A 309 24.25 17.65 -35.94
N GLU A 310 24.74 17.35 -34.74
CA GLU A 310 26.15 17.34 -34.39
C GLU A 310 26.59 15.90 -34.07
N PHE A 311 27.69 15.48 -34.69
CA PHE A 311 28.33 14.19 -34.43
C PHE A 311 29.68 14.43 -33.76
N SER A 312 29.92 13.75 -32.64
CA SER A 312 31.23 13.78 -31.99
C SER A 312 32.12 12.70 -32.60
N GLY A 313 33.20 13.12 -33.27
CA GLY A 313 34.16 12.24 -33.92
C GLY A 313 33.92 12.06 -35.43
N ALA A 314 34.63 11.09 -36.02
CA ALA A 314 34.57 10.84 -37.45
C ALA A 314 33.30 10.06 -37.83
N VAL A 315 32.55 10.59 -38.80
CA VAL A 315 31.45 9.86 -39.43
C VAL A 315 32.02 8.91 -40.48
N MET A 316 31.96 7.61 -40.22
CA MET A 316 32.42 6.58 -41.15
C MET A 316 31.32 6.19 -42.13
N MET A 317 31.48 6.54 -43.41
CA MET A 317 30.61 6.08 -44.49
C MET A 317 31.33 5.01 -45.33
N THR A 318 30.82 3.78 -45.32
CA THR A 318 31.45 2.67 -46.05
C THR A 318 31.05 2.61 -47.52
N GLN A 319 29.84 3.07 -47.87
CA GLN A 319 29.36 3.27 -49.24
C GLN A 319 28.29 4.37 -49.23
N ALA A 320 28.33 5.29 -50.19
CA ALA A 320 27.26 6.26 -50.43
C ALA A 320 26.54 5.87 -51.73
N GLN A 321 25.20 5.80 -51.70
CA GLN A 321 24.38 5.74 -52.91
C GLN A 321 23.70 7.09 -53.09
N GLY A 322 24.18 7.88 -54.06
CA GLY A 322 23.69 9.24 -54.35
C GLY A 322 24.71 10.33 -54.02
N ASP A 323 24.34 11.57 -54.32
CA ASP A 323 25.14 12.75 -53.99
C ASP A 323 24.95 13.11 -52.50
N ILE A 324 26.06 13.33 -51.80
CA ILE A 324 26.05 13.89 -50.45
C ILE A 324 26.31 15.39 -50.60
N ASP A 325 25.28 16.20 -50.37
CA ASP A 325 25.42 17.64 -50.24
C ASP A 325 25.76 17.98 -48.79
N MET A 326 27.02 18.37 -48.53
CA MET A 326 27.47 18.82 -47.22
C MET A 326 27.33 20.34 -47.04
N GLY A 327 26.56 20.99 -47.91
CA GLY A 327 26.37 22.44 -47.95
C GLY A 327 27.57 23.19 -48.52
N THR A 328 27.35 24.46 -48.85
CA THR A 328 28.42 25.40 -49.20
C THR A 328 28.91 26.12 -47.95
N TYR A 329 30.21 26.00 -47.64
CA TYR A 329 30.85 26.85 -46.63
C TYR A 329 30.83 28.31 -47.14
N GLY A 330 29.94 29.14 -46.62
CA GLY A 330 29.98 30.58 -46.81
C GLY A 330 31.06 31.19 -45.91
N ASN A 331 32.06 31.83 -46.52
CA ASN A 331 33.05 32.67 -45.82
C ASN A 331 32.41 33.92 -45.23
#